data_AF-A0A3G8GV09-F1
#
_entry.id   AF-A0A3G8GV09-F1
#
_cell.length_a   1.000
_cell.length_b   1.000
_cell.length_c   1.000
_cell.angle_alpha   90.00
_cell.angle_beta   90.00
_cell.angle_gamma   90.00
#
_symmetry.space_group_name_H-M   'P 1'
#
loop_
_entity.id
_entity.type
_entity.pdbx_description
1 polymer ?
#
loop_
_entity_poly.entity_id
_entity_poly.type
_entity_poly.pdbx_seq_one_letter_code
_entity_poly.pdbx_strand_id
1 'polypeptide(L)'
;MAKSLTRSCDTVYRGSDVERNRRFGEVTSNGVVFDYTLAGSSGATFTLVREAGQSDEDLEIAAKELCRDRDVIGKIRIARRAD
;
A
#
# COMPACT_ATOMS: atom_id res chain seq x y z
N MET A 1 -19.62 -1.42 -0.43
CA MET A 1 -18.94 -2.31 0.54
C MET A 1 -17.53 -1.79 0.76
N ALA A 2 -17.15 -1.43 1.99
CA ALA A 2 -15.80 -0.95 2.29
C ALA A 2 -14.81 -2.12 2.19
N LYS A 3 -13.86 -2.07 1.26
CA LYS A 3 -12.78 -3.06 1.16
C LYS A 3 -11.92 -2.90 2.42
N SER A 4 -12.06 -3.83 3.36
CA SER A 4 -11.39 -3.78 4.66
C SER A 4 -9.88 -3.94 4.50
N LEU A 5 -9.11 -3.12 5.21
CA LEU A 5 -7.65 -3.26 5.34
C LEU A 5 -7.32 -4.58 6.06
N THR A 6 -6.32 -5.30 5.57
CA THR A 6 -5.67 -6.39 6.32
C THR A 6 -4.48 -5.79 7.05
N ARG A 7 -4.63 -5.59 8.37
CA ARG A 7 -3.72 -4.80 9.20
C ARG A 7 -2.28 -5.31 9.31
N SER A 8 -2.02 -6.59 9.03
CA SER A 8 -0.68 -7.16 9.18
C SER A 8 -0.47 -8.27 8.17
N CYS A 9 0.39 -8.06 7.17
CA CYS A 9 1.04 -9.16 6.46
C CYS A 9 2.49 -9.30 6.96
N ASP A 10 3.04 -10.52 6.92
CA ASP A 10 4.42 -10.81 7.31
C ASP A 10 5.46 -10.21 6.35
N THR A 11 4.98 -9.51 5.32
CA THR A 11 5.80 -8.88 4.29
C THR A 11 6.58 -7.71 4.88
N VAL A 12 7.88 -7.69 4.60
CA VAL A 12 8.81 -6.66 5.02
C VAL A 12 9.49 -6.09 3.78
N TYR A 13 9.45 -4.77 3.64
CA TYR A 13 10.12 -4.06 2.54
C TYR A 13 11.43 -3.47 3.05
N ARG A 14 12.52 -3.62 2.29
CA ARG A 14 13.79 -2.96 2.61
C ARG A 14 13.73 -1.50 2.19
N GLY A 15 14.60 -0.66 2.77
CA GLY A 15 14.72 0.75 2.37
C GLY A 15 14.87 0.93 0.85
N SER A 16 15.67 0.09 0.19
CA SER A 16 15.86 0.11 -1.26
C SER A 16 14.59 -0.16 -2.07
N ASP A 17 13.69 -1.03 -1.59
CA ASP A 17 12.42 -1.28 -2.26
C ASP A 17 11.47 -0.10 -2.11
N VAL A 18 11.44 0.52 -0.92
CA VAL A 18 10.62 1.72 -0.67
C VAL A 18 11.12 2.90 -1.52
N GLU A 19 12.43 3.10 -1.63
CA GLU A 19 13.01 4.13 -2.49
C GLU A 19 12.74 3.87 -3.97
N ARG A 20 12.84 2.61 -4.41
CA ARG A 20 12.49 2.21 -5.78
C ARG A 20 11.03 2.57 -6.06
N ASN A 21 10.11 2.20 -5.17
CA ASN A 21 8.69 2.42 -5.38
C ASN A 21 8.35 3.93 -5.40
N ARG A 22 8.99 4.72 -4.54
CA ARG A 22 8.91 6.19 -4.62
C ARG A 22 9.35 6.75 -5.97
N ARG A 23 10.44 6.24 -6.53
CA ARG A 23 10.95 6.69 -7.84
C ARG A 23 9.99 6.35 -8.98
N PHE A 24 9.23 5.27 -8.87
CA PHE A 24 8.18 4.92 -9.83
C PHE A 24 6.87 5.68 -9.61
N GLY A 25 6.79 6.53 -8.59
CA GLY A 25 5.58 7.28 -8.26
C GLY A 25 4.52 6.44 -7.55
N GLU A 26 4.90 5.31 -6.95
CA GLU A 26 4.01 4.43 -6.19
C GLU A 26 3.83 4.98 -4.76
N VAL A 27 3.33 6.21 -4.70
CA VAL A 27 3.12 6.97 -3.47
C VAL A 27 1.74 7.61 -3.54
N THR A 28 0.95 7.48 -2.49
CA THR A 28 -0.35 8.14 -2.37
C THR A 28 -0.16 9.64 -2.13
N SER A 29 -1.25 10.40 -2.27
CA SER A 29 -1.26 11.84 -2.10
C SER A 29 -0.88 12.28 -0.67
N ASN A 30 -1.14 11.43 0.32
CA ASN A 30 -0.72 11.62 1.71
C ASN A 30 0.67 11.04 2.05
N GLY A 31 1.46 10.65 1.04
CA GLY A 31 2.87 10.27 1.21
C GLY A 31 3.10 8.82 1.63
N VAL A 32 2.08 7.96 1.59
CA VAL A 32 2.24 6.53 1.89
C VAL A 32 2.72 5.79 0.66
N VAL A 33 3.86 5.13 0.77
CA VAL A 33 4.41 4.30 -0.31
C VAL A 33 3.59 3.01 -0.41
N PHE A 34 3.31 2.58 -1.63
CA PHE A 34 2.67 1.32 -1.89
C PHE A 34 3.42 0.49 -2.92
N ASP A 35 3.01 -0.77 -3.01
CA ASP A 35 3.43 -1.74 -3.99
C ASP A 35 2.18 -2.39 -4.56
N TYR A 36 2.21 -2.79 -5.82
CA TYR A 36 1.07 -3.46 -6.43
C TYR A 36 1.51 -4.68 -7.24
N THR A 37 0.65 -5.69 -7.25
CA THR A 37 0.81 -6.86 -8.10
C THR A 37 -0.46 -7.06 -8.89
N LEU A 38 -0.34 -7.14 -10.21
CA LEU A 38 -1.46 -7.42 -11.11
C LEU A 38 -2.03 -8.81 -10.78
N ALA A 39 -3.32 -8.86 -10.46
CA ALA A 39 -4.06 -10.08 -10.19
C ALA A 39 -4.83 -10.56 -11.44
N GLY A 40 -4.30 -10.24 -12.63
CA GLY A 40 -4.92 -10.49 -13.94
C GLY A 40 -5.75 -9.32 -14.45
N SER A 41 -6.63 -9.59 -15.42
CA SER A 41 -7.49 -8.58 -16.05
C SER A 41 -8.54 -7.97 -15.12
N SER A 42 -8.75 -8.57 -13.95
CA SER A 42 -9.71 -8.09 -12.95
C SER A 42 -9.19 -6.92 -12.12
N GLY A 43 -7.88 -6.68 -12.09
CA GLY A 43 -7.28 -5.57 -11.34
C GLY A 43 -5.99 -5.96 -10.63
N ALA A 44 -5.64 -5.24 -9.57
CA ALA A 44 -4.40 -5.44 -8.82
C ALA A 44 -4.65 -5.61 -7.32
N THR A 45 -3.76 -6.36 -6.68
CA THR A 45 -3.63 -6.36 -5.22
C THR A 45 -2.62 -5.30 -4.81
N PHE A 46 -2.89 -4.61 -3.71
CA PHE A 46 -2.06 -3.51 -3.23
C PHE A 46 -1.55 -3.78 -1.82
N THR A 47 -0.32 -3.36 -1.57
CA THR A 47 0.34 -3.43 -0.27
C THR A 47 0.84 -2.03 0.09
N LEU A 48 0.32 -1.47 1.18
CA LEU A 48 0.84 -0.24 1.77
C LEU A 48 2.08 -0.57 2.59
N VAL A 49 3.14 0.22 2.44
CA VAL A 49 4.36 0.09 3.23
C VAL A 49 4.33 1.12 4.35
N ARG A 50 4.18 0.63 5.59
CA ARG A 50 4.23 1.47 6.79
C ARG A 50 5.66 1.83 7.13
N GLU A 51 5.97 3.12 7.05
CA GLU A 51 7.23 3.71 7.47
C GLU A 51 7.17 4.29 8.90
N ALA A 52 8.34 4.53 9.49
CA ALA A 52 8.45 5.14 10.80
C ALA A 52 7.79 6.53 10.80
N GLY A 53 6.90 6.77 11.77
CA GLY A 53 6.16 8.03 11.90
C GLY A 53 4.76 8.03 11.26
N GLN A 54 4.39 7.01 10.46
CA GLN A 54 3.04 6.91 9.90
C GLN A 54 2.03 6.37 10.92
N SER A 55 0.93 7.10 11.06
CA SER A 55 -0.20 6.71 11.90
C SER A 55 -1.07 5.66 11.20
N ASP A 56 -1.95 5.01 11.96
CA ASP A 56 -2.96 4.12 11.36
C ASP A 56 -3.93 4.92 10.46
N GLU A 57 -4.21 6.17 10.81
CA GLU A 57 -5.09 7.05 10.03
C GLU A 57 -4.50 7.36 8.65
N ASP A 58 -3.19 7.58 8.55
CA ASP A 58 -2.50 7.78 7.27
C ASP A 58 -2.68 6.57 6.34
N LEU A 59 -2.60 5.36 6.90
CA LEU A 59 -2.78 4.12 6.15
C LEU A 59 -4.25 3.95 5.72
N GLU A 60 -5.20 4.38 6.55
CA GLU A 60 -6.62 4.37 6.19
C GLU A 60 -6.95 5.36 5.07
N ILE A 61 -6.36 6.56 5.09
CA ILE A 61 -6.50 7.56 4.02
C ILE A 61 -5.92 7.00 2.71
N ALA A 62 -4.69 6.47 2.76
CA ALA A 62 -4.03 5.87 1.61
C ALA A 62 -4.83 4.70 1.02
N ALA A 63 -5.39 3.84 1.88
CA ALA A 63 -6.22 2.72 1.45
C ALA A 63 -7.52 3.18 0.76
N LYS A 64 -8.15 4.23 1.28
CA LYS A 64 -9.36 4.82 0.68
C LYS A 64 -9.04 5.44 -0.68
N GLU A 65 -7.91 6.13 -0.80
CA GLU A 65 -7.41 6.69 -2.07
C GLU A 65 -7.20 5.58 -3.11
N LEU A 66 -6.45 4.53 -2.78
CA LEU A 66 -6.24 3.40 -3.68
C LEU A 66 -7.55 2.71 -4.09
N CYS A 67 -8.49 2.53 -3.17
CA CYS A 67 -9.80 1.96 -3.50
C CYS A 67 -10.66 2.83 -4.41
N ARG A 68 -10.42 4.14 -4.43
CA ARG A 68 -11.15 5.11 -5.26
C ARG A 68 -10.54 5.22 -6.65
N ASP A 69 -9.22 5.27 -6.74
CA ASP A 69 -8.51 5.62 -7.98
C ASP A 69 -8.00 4.40 -8.75
N ARG A 70 -8.01 3.20 -8.14
CA ARG A 70 -7.47 1.96 -8.74
C ARG A 70 -8.47 0.80 -8.67
N ASP A 71 -8.32 -0.13 -9.61
CA ASP A 71 -9.01 -1.43 -9.62
C ASP A 71 -8.42 -2.38 -8.57
N VAL A 72 -8.69 -2.09 -7.30
CA VAL A 72 -8.25 -2.92 -6.17
C VAL A 72 -9.04 -4.22 -6.14
N ILE A 73 -8.36 -5.35 -6.15
CA ILE A 73 -8.97 -6.67 -5.92
C ILE A 73 -8.66 -7.15 -4.51
N GLY A 74 -9.71 -7.56 -3.79
CA GLY A 74 -9.60 -8.07 -2.43
C GLY A 74 -9.30 -6.99 -1.39
N LYS A 75 -8.54 -7.37 -0.36
CA LYS A 75 -8.15 -6.49 0.75
C LYS A 75 -6.77 -5.88 0.47
N ILE A 76 -6.61 -4.60 0.79
CA ILE A 76 -5.30 -3.95 0.81
C ILE A 76 -4.51 -4.47 2.00
N ARG A 77 -3.25 -4.85 1.75
CA ARG A 77 -2.33 -5.36 2.78
C ARG A 77 -1.51 -4.22 3.37
N ILE A 78 -1.07 -4.36 4.61
CA ILE A 78 -0.14 -3.44 5.26
C ILE A 78 1.12 -4.22 5.63
N ALA A 79 2.23 -3.81 5.02
CA ALA A 79 3.58 -4.30 5.28
C ALA A 79 4.35 -3.29 6.14
N ARG A 80 5.42 -3.75 6.79
CA ARG A 80 6.34 -2.87 7.52
C ARG A 80 7.61 -2.65 6.71
N ARG A 81 8.19 -1.45 6.79
CA ARG A 81 9.56 -1.23 6.36
C ARG A 81 10.53 -1.81 7.40
N ALA A 82 11.52 -2.59 6.95
CA ALA A 82 12.71 -2.89 7.75
C ALA A 82 13.77 -1.82 7.52
N ASP A 83 14.45 -1.48 8.61
CA ASP A 83 15.67 -0.66 8.59
C ASP A 83 16.87 -1.53 8.21
#